data_AF-A0A363RTN4-F1
#
_entry.id   AF-A0A363RTN4-F1
#
_cell.length_a   1.000
_cell.length_b   1.000
_cell.length_c   1.000
_cell.angle_alpha   90.00
_cell.angle_beta   90.00
_cell.angle_gamma   90.00
#
_symmetry.space_group_name_H-M   'P 1'
#
loop_
_entity.id
_entity.type
_entity.pdbx_description
1 polymer ?
#
loop_
_entity_poly.entity_id
_entity_poly.type
_entity_poly.pdbx_seq_one_letter_code
_entity_poly.pdbx_strand_id
1 'polypeptide(L)'
;MTDFRDIPHDERDPNPWLALYLDDSTPLPDHVKAAWLKDSSSRSRQFLLPFIRPLARLSIILIQILKVLLPKRWAHSKLLHRTLAFSMNRFVSPEANWLIMRHFHLGSQILSFIGANAPTPVPTKPLAPMEIDDIKDELFLKHDLNLFNFVIRLNTTLRSHGQHMGPVAEPDFGMLCDPPLQLAAMPHGRLNILDLQSAIEIYTPVYQLLLTDNDFWRASNSLQLDETVAIYAAKILSSPEHLVMLNNKHPLVPLSTLRAGHRLVLHGLSTEMLHCLLMRMATGETPLPSREIAKTRQAAGRPAQAG
;
A
#
# COMPACT_ATOMS: atom_id res chain seq x y z
N MET A 1 -24.36 10.72 8.40
CA MET A 1 -23.59 11.53 7.43
C MET A 1 -24.11 11.11 6.07
N THR A 2 -24.54 12.09 5.28
CA THR A 2 -25.18 11.92 3.97
C THR A 2 -24.29 11.05 3.08
N ASP A 3 -24.87 10.04 2.44
CA ASP A 3 -24.18 9.28 1.40
C ASP A 3 -23.70 10.27 0.33
N PHE A 4 -22.53 10.04 -0.29
CA PHE A 4 -22.07 10.94 -1.35
C PHE A 4 -23.12 11.05 -2.48
N ARG A 5 -23.90 9.98 -2.70
CA ARG A 5 -25.01 9.91 -3.67
C ARG A 5 -26.15 10.87 -3.38
N ASP A 6 -26.32 11.27 -2.12
CA ASP A 6 -27.40 12.13 -1.68
C ASP A 6 -27.00 13.62 -1.71
N ILE A 7 -25.76 13.94 -2.11
CA ILE A 7 -25.28 15.32 -2.23
C ILE A 7 -25.78 15.90 -3.57
N PRO A 8 -26.59 16.97 -3.58
CA PRO A 8 -27.04 17.60 -4.82
C PRO A 8 -25.87 18.30 -5.54
N HIS A 9 -25.90 18.30 -6.87
CA HIS A 9 -24.96 19.06 -7.68
C HIS A 9 -25.37 20.55 -7.71
N ASP A 10 -24.52 21.42 -7.20
CA ASP A 10 -24.62 22.88 -7.37
C ASP A 10 -23.51 23.36 -8.34
N GLU A 11 -23.91 23.85 -9.51
CA GLU A 11 -22.97 24.34 -10.52
C GLU A 11 -22.13 25.54 -10.05
N ARG A 12 -22.62 26.30 -9.05
CA ARG A 12 -21.92 27.47 -8.50
C ARG A 12 -21.00 27.12 -7.33
N ASP A 13 -21.19 25.96 -6.72
CA ASP A 13 -20.38 25.44 -5.61
C ASP A 13 -20.22 23.92 -5.71
N PRO A 14 -19.49 23.42 -6.73
CA PRO A 14 -19.39 21.98 -6.98
C PRO A 14 -18.67 21.28 -5.83
N ASN A 15 -19.31 20.25 -5.27
CA ASN A 15 -18.71 19.48 -4.19
C ASN A 15 -17.56 18.59 -4.73
N PRO A 16 -16.31 18.78 -4.27
CA PRO A 16 -15.17 18.04 -4.81
C PRO A 16 -15.23 16.54 -4.48
N TRP A 17 -15.85 16.16 -3.37
CA TRP A 17 -15.98 14.76 -2.97
C TRP A 17 -17.05 14.03 -3.79
N LEU A 18 -18.14 14.71 -4.14
CA LEU A 18 -19.14 14.18 -5.07
C LEU A 18 -18.49 13.93 -6.44
N ALA A 19 -17.74 14.90 -6.96
CA ALA A 19 -17.03 14.74 -8.23
C ALA A 19 -16.09 13.54 -8.23
N LEU A 20 -15.26 13.40 -7.19
CA LEU A 20 -14.37 12.26 -7.04
C LEU A 20 -15.14 10.95 -6.85
N TYR A 21 -16.26 10.94 -6.13
CA TYR A 21 -17.07 9.74 -5.90
C TYR A 21 -17.78 9.25 -7.18
N LEU A 22 -18.28 10.16 -8.02
CA LEU A 22 -18.92 9.82 -9.29
C LEU A 22 -17.92 9.43 -10.41
N ASP A 23 -16.65 9.84 -10.30
CA ASP A 23 -15.63 9.53 -11.31
C ASP A 23 -15.28 8.04 -11.40
N ASP A 24 -15.68 7.34 -12.45
CA ASP A 24 -15.39 5.91 -12.62
C ASP A 24 -14.05 5.62 -13.31
N SER A 25 -13.16 6.62 -13.40
CA SER A 25 -11.86 6.47 -14.08
C SER A 25 -10.85 5.65 -13.28
N THR A 26 -11.06 5.50 -11.96
CA THR A 26 -10.21 4.70 -11.07
C THR A 26 -10.79 3.31 -10.83
N PRO A 27 -9.97 2.26 -10.65
CA PRO A 27 -10.45 0.88 -10.57
C PRO A 27 -11.10 0.50 -9.21
N LEU A 28 -11.22 1.46 -8.28
CA LEU A 28 -11.66 1.18 -6.92
C LEU A 28 -13.14 0.75 -6.88
N PRO A 29 -13.47 -0.36 -6.18
CA PRO A 29 -14.85 -0.73 -5.89
C PRO A 29 -15.56 0.36 -5.10
N ASP A 30 -16.88 0.49 -5.32
CA ASP A 30 -17.73 1.53 -4.71
C ASP A 30 -17.55 1.64 -3.19
N HIS A 31 -17.58 0.50 -2.48
CA HIS A 31 -17.46 0.49 -1.01
C HIS A 31 -16.07 0.94 -0.52
N VAL A 32 -14.99 0.61 -1.25
CA VAL A 32 -13.62 1.05 -0.94
C VAL A 32 -13.51 2.55 -1.19
N LYS A 33 -14.01 3.01 -2.34
CA LYS A 33 -13.99 4.41 -2.73
C LYS A 33 -14.78 5.29 -1.77
N ALA A 34 -15.96 4.84 -1.35
CA ALA A 34 -16.76 5.51 -0.33
C ALA A 34 -16.01 5.63 1.00
N ALA A 35 -15.40 4.53 1.48
CA ALA A 35 -14.60 4.56 2.72
C ALA A 35 -13.39 5.51 2.60
N TRP A 36 -12.68 5.46 1.48
CA TRP A 36 -11.52 6.31 1.20
C TRP A 36 -11.87 7.80 1.18
N LEU A 37 -12.96 8.17 0.50
CA LEU A 37 -13.41 9.55 0.42
C LEU A 37 -14.02 10.04 1.74
N LYS A 38 -14.70 9.17 2.49
CA LYS A 38 -15.20 9.49 3.83
C LYS A 38 -14.06 9.80 4.81
N ASP A 39 -13.00 9.00 4.80
CA ASP A 39 -11.79 9.30 5.58
C ASP A 39 -11.14 10.62 5.11
N SER A 40 -11.02 10.78 3.79
CA SER A 40 -10.38 11.94 3.16
C SER A 40 -11.14 13.25 3.35
N SER A 41 -12.46 13.21 3.51
CA SER A 41 -13.32 14.39 3.73
C SER A 41 -13.61 14.66 5.21
N SER A 42 -12.89 13.99 6.12
CA SER A 42 -13.14 14.09 7.56
C SER A 42 -12.78 15.46 8.15
N ARG A 43 -13.43 15.77 9.28
CA ARG A 43 -13.12 16.97 10.09
C ARG A 43 -11.71 16.95 10.67
N SER A 44 -11.17 15.78 10.99
CA SER A 44 -9.77 15.64 11.43
C SER A 44 -8.84 16.17 10.35
N ARG A 45 -9.07 15.77 9.09
CA ARG A 45 -8.25 16.23 7.98
C ARG A 45 -8.39 17.73 7.72
N GLN A 46 -9.61 18.25 7.82
CA GLN A 46 -9.88 19.67 7.57
C GLN A 46 -9.30 20.59 8.67
N PHE A 47 -9.46 20.22 9.94
CA PHE A 47 -9.20 21.11 11.06
C PHE A 47 -8.00 20.73 11.93
N LEU A 48 -7.65 19.44 12.07
CA LEU A 48 -6.52 19.00 12.89
C LEU A 48 -5.23 18.90 12.09
N LEU A 49 -5.29 18.34 10.88
CA LEU A 49 -4.11 18.09 10.04
C LEU A 49 -3.24 19.34 9.77
N PRO A 50 -3.81 20.55 9.54
CA PRO A 50 -3.00 21.76 9.35
C PRO A 50 -2.07 22.08 10.52
N PHE A 51 -2.45 21.70 11.74
CA PHE A 51 -1.64 21.88 12.95
C PHE A 51 -0.76 20.66 13.23
N ILE A 52 -1.26 19.45 12.99
CA ILE A 52 -0.49 18.20 13.16
C ILE A 52 0.76 18.22 12.29
N ARG A 53 0.66 18.60 11.01
CA ARG A 53 1.79 18.58 10.07
C ARG A 53 3.02 19.37 10.54
N PRO A 54 2.93 20.67 10.89
CA PRO A 54 4.09 21.41 11.35
C PRO A 54 4.63 20.86 12.67
N LEU A 55 3.76 20.45 13.60
CA LEU A 55 4.17 19.86 14.89
C LEU A 55 4.90 18.53 14.70
N ALA A 56 4.40 17.64 13.83
CA ALA A 56 5.03 16.36 13.51
C ALA A 56 6.41 16.56 12.87
N ARG A 57 6.51 17.47 11.89
CA ARG A 57 7.80 17.79 11.24
C ARG A 57 8.82 18.40 12.20
N LEU A 58 8.38 19.32 13.06
CA LEU A 58 9.23 19.88 14.11
C LEU A 58 9.69 18.78 15.08
N SER A 59 8.76 17.90 15.50
CA SER A 59 9.07 16.76 16.37
C SER A 59 10.10 15.83 15.73
N ILE A 60 9.99 15.56 14.43
CA ILE A 60 10.98 14.76 13.69
C ILE A 60 12.38 15.36 13.82
N ILE A 61 12.52 16.67 13.59
CA ILE A 61 13.80 17.37 13.70
C ILE A 61 14.35 17.31 15.14
N LEU A 62 13.50 17.58 16.13
CA LEU A 62 13.88 17.52 17.55
C LEU A 62 14.33 16.10 17.94
N ILE A 63 13.64 15.08 17.44
CA ILE A 63 14.00 13.67 17.68
C ILE A 63 15.31 13.32 16.96
N GLN A 64 15.59 13.84 15.77
CA GLN A 64 16.90 13.64 15.11
C GLN A 64 18.03 14.19 15.99
N ILE A 65 17.87 15.40 16.51
CA ILE A 65 18.86 16.03 17.42
C ILE A 65 19.00 15.20 18.70
N LEU A 66 17.89 14.78 19.31
CA LEU A 66 17.90 13.95 20.51
C LEU A 66 18.63 12.61 20.26
N LYS A 67 18.40 11.98 19.10
CA LYS A 67 19.02 10.69 18.76
C LYS A 67 20.52 10.76 18.53
N VAL A 68 21.08 11.94 18.23
CA VAL A 68 22.55 12.15 18.24
C VAL A 68 23.13 11.88 19.63
N LEU A 69 22.37 12.16 20.69
CA LEU A 69 22.78 11.96 22.08
C LEU A 69 22.43 10.56 22.61
N LEU A 70 21.47 9.86 21.99
CA LEU A 70 21.04 8.54 22.43
C LEU A 70 21.98 7.42 21.93
N PRO A 71 22.05 6.27 22.63
CA PRO A 71 22.80 5.12 22.14
C PRO A 71 22.28 4.64 20.78
N LYS A 72 23.17 4.26 19.86
CA LYS A 72 22.80 3.78 18.50
C LYS A 72 21.84 2.57 18.48
N ARG A 73 21.72 1.84 19.59
CA ARG A 73 20.83 0.68 19.75
C ARG A 73 19.51 1.03 20.46
N TRP A 74 19.20 2.30 20.64
CA TRP A 74 17.93 2.73 21.20
C TRP A 74 16.78 2.35 20.27
N ALA A 75 16.06 1.29 20.64
CA ALA A 75 14.88 0.83 19.93
C ALA A 75 13.97 0.02 20.86
N HIS A 76 12.68 0.29 20.77
CA HIS A 76 11.64 -0.40 21.52
C HIS A 76 10.47 -0.74 20.58
N SER A 77 10.73 -1.56 19.57
CA SER A 77 9.75 -1.91 18.53
C SER A 77 8.44 -2.49 19.12
N LYS A 78 8.50 -3.36 20.14
CA LYS A 78 7.29 -3.86 20.81
C LYS A 78 6.48 -2.75 21.51
N LEU A 79 7.16 -1.77 22.11
CA LEU A 79 6.48 -0.62 22.73
C LEU A 79 5.82 0.26 21.66
N LEU A 80 6.51 0.50 20.54
CA LEU A 80 5.95 1.21 19.39
C LEU A 80 4.64 0.55 18.95
N HIS A 81 4.67 -0.73 18.61
CA HIS A 81 3.50 -1.42 18.07
C HIS A 81 2.35 -1.53 19.09
N ARG A 82 2.65 -1.68 20.39
CA ARG A 82 1.62 -1.58 21.45
C ARG A 82 0.99 -0.20 21.54
N THR A 83 1.80 0.86 21.43
CA THR A 83 1.32 2.25 21.42
C THR A 83 0.44 2.52 20.21
N LEU A 84 0.83 2.02 19.03
CA LEU A 84 0.04 2.11 17.82
C LEU A 84 -1.28 1.35 17.95
N ALA A 85 -1.27 0.12 18.46
CA ALA A 85 -2.49 -0.67 18.65
C ALA A 85 -3.46 0.01 19.62
N PHE A 86 -2.94 0.56 20.72
CA PHE A 86 -3.74 1.38 21.63
C PHE A 86 -4.35 2.58 20.92
N SER A 87 -3.55 3.30 20.12
CA SER A 87 -4.01 4.49 19.43
C SER A 87 -5.03 4.18 18.32
N MET A 88 -4.82 3.11 17.57
CA MET A 88 -5.75 2.61 16.55
C MET A 88 -7.09 2.21 17.17
N ASN A 89 -7.08 1.51 18.30
CA ASN A 89 -8.30 1.16 19.02
C ASN A 89 -9.07 2.39 19.55
N ARG A 90 -8.36 3.46 19.95
CA ARG A 90 -8.97 4.56 20.69
C ARG A 90 -9.23 5.84 19.89
N PHE A 91 -8.38 6.16 18.91
CA PHE A 91 -8.37 7.48 18.28
C PHE A 91 -8.53 7.46 16.76
N VAL A 92 -8.10 6.39 16.08
CA VAL A 92 -8.17 6.30 14.61
C VAL A 92 -9.60 5.97 14.18
N SER A 93 -10.05 6.62 13.10
CA SER A 93 -11.38 6.42 12.53
C SER A 93 -11.60 4.96 12.09
N PRO A 94 -12.85 4.48 12.06
CA PRO A 94 -13.17 3.16 11.52
C PRO A 94 -12.66 2.97 10.10
N GLU A 95 -12.85 3.97 9.23
CA GLU A 95 -12.40 3.94 7.84
C GLU A 95 -10.89 3.82 7.74
N ALA A 96 -10.13 4.64 8.48
CA ALA A 96 -8.67 4.57 8.49
C ALA A 96 -8.16 3.22 9.04
N ASN A 97 -8.74 2.72 10.14
CA ASN A 97 -8.37 1.42 10.69
C ASN A 97 -8.62 0.30 9.67
N TRP A 98 -9.79 0.31 9.01
CA TRP A 98 -10.12 -0.69 8.00
C TRP A 98 -9.14 -0.64 6.83
N LEU A 99 -8.84 0.56 6.31
CA LEU A 99 -7.88 0.75 5.22
C LEU A 99 -6.45 0.29 5.61
N ILE A 100 -5.99 0.60 6.83
CA ILE A 100 -4.68 0.15 7.34
C ILE A 100 -4.63 -1.38 7.39
N MET A 101 -5.64 -2.01 7.98
CA MET A 101 -5.67 -3.47 8.15
C MET A 101 -5.75 -4.18 6.80
N ARG A 102 -6.63 -3.69 5.92
CA ARG A 102 -6.85 -4.19 4.56
C ARG A 102 -5.57 -4.13 3.72
N HIS A 103 -4.84 -3.02 3.80
CA HIS A 103 -3.59 -2.83 3.07
C HIS A 103 -2.59 -3.99 3.28
N PHE A 104 -2.45 -4.52 4.49
CA PHE A 104 -1.53 -5.64 4.75
C PHE A 104 -1.89 -6.91 3.99
N HIS A 105 -3.18 -7.20 3.86
CA HIS A 105 -3.66 -8.33 3.06
C HIS A 105 -3.35 -8.10 1.58
N LEU A 106 -3.76 -6.95 1.05
CA LEU A 106 -3.64 -6.66 -0.39
C LEU A 106 -2.17 -6.63 -0.82
N GLY A 107 -1.31 -5.96 -0.06
CA GLY A 107 0.13 -5.95 -0.33
C GLY A 107 0.72 -7.36 -0.32
N SER A 108 0.32 -8.21 0.64
CA SER A 108 0.77 -9.60 0.72
C SER A 108 0.30 -10.46 -0.45
N GLN A 109 -0.95 -10.26 -0.91
CA GLN A 109 -1.50 -10.94 -2.06
C GLN A 109 -0.81 -10.51 -3.36
N ILE A 110 -0.53 -9.21 -3.56
CA ILE A 110 0.22 -8.70 -4.71
C ILE A 110 1.63 -9.31 -4.77
N LEU A 111 2.35 -9.35 -3.65
CA LEU A 111 3.67 -9.99 -3.62
C LEU A 111 3.59 -11.49 -3.91
N SER A 112 2.53 -12.16 -3.43
CA SER A 112 2.32 -13.58 -3.68
C SER A 112 1.97 -13.86 -5.14
N PHE A 113 1.19 -12.98 -5.78
CA PHE A 113 0.94 -12.99 -7.22
C PHE A 113 2.23 -12.88 -8.00
N ILE A 114 3.08 -11.90 -7.70
CA ILE A 114 4.36 -11.73 -8.39
C ILE A 114 5.27 -12.93 -8.14
N GLY A 115 5.32 -13.44 -6.90
CA GLY A 115 6.14 -14.58 -6.52
C GLY A 115 5.74 -15.88 -7.24
N ALA A 116 4.43 -16.14 -7.40
CA ALA A 116 3.91 -17.31 -8.10
C ALA A 116 4.12 -17.24 -9.63
N ASN A 117 4.10 -16.02 -10.18
CA ASN A 117 4.20 -15.77 -11.62
C ASN A 117 5.61 -15.37 -12.09
N ALA A 118 6.60 -15.42 -11.21
CA ALA A 118 8.00 -15.30 -11.61
C ALA A 118 8.44 -16.56 -12.38
N PRO A 119 9.38 -16.45 -13.34
CA PRO A 119 9.91 -17.61 -14.09
C PRO A 119 10.40 -18.76 -13.20
N THR A 120 10.96 -18.42 -12.04
CA THR A 120 11.21 -19.35 -10.94
C THR A 120 10.43 -18.83 -9.73
N PRO A 121 9.45 -19.59 -9.20
CA PRO A 121 8.62 -19.12 -8.10
C PRO A 121 9.40 -18.75 -6.84
N VAL A 122 8.95 -17.69 -6.17
CA VAL A 122 9.63 -17.09 -5.02
C VAL A 122 8.68 -17.05 -3.81
N PRO A 123 9.07 -17.61 -2.65
CA PRO A 123 8.20 -17.64 -1.48
C PRO A 123 8.01 -16.26 -0.86
N THR A 124 6.80 -16.01 -0.36
CA THR A 124 6.42 -14.81 0.38
C THR A 124 6.18 -15.13 1.87
N LYS A 125 6.02 -14.08 2.68
CA LYS A 125 5.60 -14.17 4.08
C LYS A 125 4.36 -13.29 4.26
N PRO A 126 3.17 -13.79 3.89
CA PRO A 126 1.96 -12.98 3.89
C PRO A 126 1.60 -12.50 5.29
N LEU A 127 1.07 -11.29 5.38
CA LEU A 127 0.48 -10.69 6.56
C LEU A 127 -1.03 -10.61 6.34
N ALA A 128 -1.78 -11.18 7.28
CA ALA A 128 -3.24 -11.25 7.21
C ALA A 128 -3.86 -10.92 8.59
N PRO A 129 -3.65 -9.70 9.11
CA PRO A 129 -4.17 -9.34 10.43
C PRO A 129 -5.70 -9.24 10.38
N MET A 130 -6.37 -9.80 11.38
CA MET A 130 -7.82 -9.85 11.50
C MET A 130 -8.35 -8.86 12.54
N GLU A 131 -7.53 -8.55 13.55
CA GLU A 131 -7.86 -7.60 14.61
C GLU A 131 -6.72 -6.62 14.83
N ILE A 132 -7.02 -5.40 15.29
CA ILE A 132 -5.99 -4.36 15.54
C ILE A 132 -4.92 -4.85 16.51
N ASP A 133 -5.25 -5.76 17.42
CA ASP A 133 -4.29 -6.33 18.36
C ASP A 133 -3.21 -7.18 17.69
N ASP A 134 -3.46 -7.72 16.50
CA ASP A 134 -2.45 -8.46 15.70
C ASP A 134 -1.26 -7.58 15.32
N ILE A 135 -1.44 -6.25 15.29
CA ILE A 135 -0.34 -5.35 14.95
C ILE A 135 0.73 -5.27 16.04
N LYS A 136 0.39 -5.64 17.29
CA LYS A 136 1.25 -5.53 18.47
C LYS A 136 2.52 -6.37 18.32
N ASP A 137 2.47 -7.46 17.55
CA ASP A 137 3.61 -8.31 17.25
C ASP A 137 4.41 -7.78 16.04
N GLU A 138 4.81 -6.51 16.14
CA GLU A 138 5.76 -5.86 15.23
C GLU A 138 5.33 -5.86 13.75
N LEU A 139 4.03 -5.82 13.49
CA LEU A 139 3.46 -6.07 12.17
C LEU A 139 3.90 -5.06 11.10
N PHE A 140 3.95 -3.76 11.43
CA PHE A 140 4.43 -2.73 10.49
C PHE A 140 5.91 -2.93 10.14
N LEU A 141 6.74 -3.27 11.14
CA LEU A 141 8.15 -3.58 10.89
C LEU A 141 8.31 -4.83 10.01
N LYS A 142 7.52 -5.89 10.28
CA LYS A 142 7.50 -7.11 9.47
C LYS A 142 7.07 -6.80 8.03
N HIS A 143 6.09 -5.93 7.83
CA HIS A 143 5.64 -5.50 6.50
C HIS A 143 6.80 -4.93 5.67
N ASP A 144 7.53 -3.93 6.20
CA ASP A 144 8.66 -3.33 5.49
C ASP A 144 9.76 -4.35 5.19
N LEU A 145 10.08 -5.20 6.19
CA LEU A 145 11.08 -6.25 6.04
C LEU A 145 10.69 -7.27 4.97
N ASN A 146 9.42 -7.67 4.91
CA ASN A 146 8.93 -8.62 3.94
C ASN A 146 9.07 -8.07 2.51
N LEU A 147 8.78 -6.79 2.30
CA LEU A 147 8.90 -6.15 1.00
C LEU A 147 10.34 -6.13 0.48
N PHE A 148 11.30 -5.66 1.29
CA PHE A 148 12.72 -5.68 0.92
C PHE A 148 13.25 -7.10 0.69
N ASN A 149 12.93 -8.03 1.60
CA ASN A 149 13.38 -9.41 1.46
C ASN A 149 12.80 -10.10 0.23
N PHE A 150 11.56 -9.77 -0.16
CA PHE A 150 10.96 -10.27 -1.38
C PHE A 150 11.72 -9.77 -2.62
N VAL A 151 11.95 -8.45 -2.72
CA VAL A 151 12.67 -7.86 -3.86
C VAL A 151 14.08 -8.43 -3.97
N ILE A 152 14.81 -8.53 -2.85
CA ILE A 152 16.15 -9.13 -2.83
C ILE A 152 16.11 -10.58 -3.32
N ARG A 153 15.20 -11.39 -2.77
CA ARG A 153 15.09 -12.82 -3.12
C ARG A 153 14.74 -13.01 -4.59
N LEU A 154 13.73 -12.30 -5.08
CA LEU A 154 13.30 -12.37 -6.48
C LEU A 154 14.45 -12.04 -7.43
N ASN A 155 15.15 -10.93 -7.20
CA ASN A 155 16.22 -10.51 -8.10
C ASN A 155 17.47 -11.40 -8.00
N THR A 156 17.79 -11.93 -6.82
CA THR A 156 18.86 -12.93 -6.68
C THR A 156 18.53 -14.20 -7.45
N THR A 157 17.31 -14.73 -7.32
CA THR A 157 16.86 -15.93 -8.05
C THR A 157 16.86 -15.71 -9.56
N LEU A 158 16.35 -14.58 -10.04
CA LEU A 158 16.36 -14.26 -11.47
C LEU A 158 17.79 -14.20 -12.02
N ARG A 159 18.69 -13.49 -11.32
CA ARG A 159 20.09 -13.35 -11.73
C ARG A 159 20.84 -14.68 -11.72
N SER A 160 20.66 -15.50 -10.69
CA SER A 160 21.36 -16.80 -10.60
C SER A 160 20.98 -17.77 -11.71
N HIS A 161 19.77 -17.63 -12.27
CA HIS A 161 19.29 -18.46 -13.37
C HIS A 161 19.38 -17.77 -14.75
N GLY A 162 19.96 -16.56 -14.84
CA GLY A 162 19.99 -15.80 -16.10
C GLY A 162 18.60 -15.45 -16.66
N GLN A 163 17.60 -15.33 -15.79
CA GLN A 163 16.21 -15.09 -16.14
C GLN A 163 15.80 -13.62 -15.93
N HIS A 164 14.72 -13.23 -16.58
CA HIS A 164 14.08 -11.92 -16.40
C HIS A 164 12.57 -12.08 -16.26
N MET A 165 11.94 -11.16 -15.52
CA MET A 165 10.48 -11.05 -15.50
C MET A 165 9.97 -10.78 -16.92
N GLY A 166 8.89 -11.46 -17.30
CA GLY A 166 8.29 -11.34 -18.62
C GLY A 166 6.83 -11.79 -18.63
N PRO A 167 6.19 -11.73 -19.82
CA PRO A 167 4.78 -12.06 -19.99
C PRO A 167 4.48 -13.51 -19.61
N VAL A 168 3.41 -13.72 -18.84
CA VAL A 168 2.89 -15.05 -18.48
C VAL A 168 1.58 -15.30 -19.22
N ALA A 169 1.50 -16.43 -19.94
CA ALA A 169 0.34 -16.75 -20.78
C ALA A 169 -0.94 -16.96 -19.96
N GLU A 170 -0.81 -17.70 -18.86
CA GLU A 170 -1.88 -18.02 -17.92
C GLU A 170 -1.37 -17.67 -16.51
N PRO A 171 -1.46 -16.40 -16.09
CA PRO A 171 -1.01 -16.01 -14.76
C PRO A 171 -1.85 -16.70 -13.67
N ASP A 172 -1.19 -17.14 -12.61
CA ASP A 172 -1.86 -17.65 -11.40
C ASP A 172 -2.39 -16.48 -10.58
N PHE A 173 -3.72 -16.38 -10.48
CA PHE A 173 -4.43 -15.38 -9.68
C PHE A 173 -4.99 -15.96 -8.37
N GLY A 174 -4.71 -17.23 -8.03
CA GLY A 174 -5.38 -17.96 -6.94
C GLY A 174 -5.17 -17.40 -5.53
N MET A 175 -4.18 -16.51 -5.35
CA MET A 175 -3.92 -15.79 -4.11
C MET A 175 -4.77 -14.52 -3.93
N LEU A 176 -5.42 -14.04 -5.00
CA LEU A 176 -6.17 -12.80 -4.96
C LEU A 176 -7.58 -13.04 -4.44
N CYS A 177 -7.94 -12.34 -3.38
CA CYS A 177 -9.27 -12.33 -2.83
C CYS A 177 -9.55 -11.03 -2.08
N ASP A 178 -10.83 -10.69 -1.97
CA ASP A 178 -11.22 -9.61 -1.08
C ASP A 178 -11.01 -10.05 0.38
N PRO A 179 -10.24 -9.31 1.19
CA PRO A 179 -10.00 -9.68 2.58
C PRO A 179 -11.31 -9.78 3.38
N PRO A 180 -11.45 -10.76 4.30
CA PRO A 180 -12.66 -10.94 5.11
C PRO A 180 -12.83 -9.86 6.20
N LEU A 181 -12.18 -8.70 6.06
CA LEU A 181 -12.21 -7.58 6.99
C LEU A 181 -13.46 -6.73 6.77
N GLN A 182 -14.27 -6.58 7.80
CA GLN A 182 -15.48 -5.77 7.76
C GLN A 182 -15.23 -4.39 8.36
N LEU A 183 -15.57 -3.33 7.64
CA LEU A 183 -15.50 -1.95 8.15
C LEU A 183 -16.32 -1.80 9.44
N ALA A 184 -17.49 -2.44 9.50
CA ALA A 184 -18.38 -2.42 10.66
C ALA A 184 -17.77 -3.05 11.93
N ALA A 185 -16.74 -3.88 11.79
CA ALA A 185 -16.04 -4.48 12.92
C ALA A 185 -14.92 -3.57 13.50
N MET A 186 -14.60 -2.45 12.84
CA MET A 186 -13.58 -1.54 13.33
C MET A 186 -14.07 -0.75 14.56
N PRO A 187 -13.17 -0.37 15.49
CA PRO A 187 -13.54 0.40 16.67
C PRO A 187 -14.24 1.71 16.33
N HIS A 188 -15.41 1.91 16.92
CA HIS A 188 -16.26 3.07 16.69
C HIS A 188 -16.67 3.73 18.03
N GLY A 189 -15.72 4.44 18.63
CA GLY A 189 -15.90 5.22 19.86
C GLY A 189 -15.90 6.73 19.63
N ARG A 190 -16.24 7.50 20.66
CA ARG A 190 -16.30 8.98 20.62
C ARG A 190 -14.97 9.65 20.26
N LEU A 191 -13.86 8.96 20.45
CA LEU A 191 -12.51 9.46 20.19
C LEU A 191 -11.94 8.98 18.85
N ASN A 192 -12.61 8.03 18.17
CA ASN A 192 -12.19 7.47 16.87
C ASN A 192 -12.49 8.47 15.74
N ILE A 193 -11.75 9.58 15.72
CA ILE A 193 -11.96 10.72 14.83
C ILE A 193 -10.77 11.00 13.91
N LEU A 194 -9.59 10.44 14.20
CA LEU A 194 -8.39 10.70 13.42
C LEU A 194 -8.44 9.96 12.09
N ASP A 195 -8.39 10.71 11.00
CA ASP A 195 -8.26 10.16 9.66
C ASP A 195 -6.90 9.52 9.43
N LEU A 196 -6.79 8.76 8.33
CA LEU A 196 -5.59 8.02 7.96
C LEU A 196 -4.37 8.94 7.90
N GLN A 197 -4.47 10.08 7.21
CA GLN A 197 -3.33 10.97 7.03
C GLN A 197 -2.92 11.62 8.36
N SER A 198 -3.86 12.09 9.17
CA SER A 198 -3.57 12.68 10.47
C SER A 198 -2.94 11.68 11.43
N ALA A 199 -3.46 10.45 11.49
CA ALA A 199 -2.88 9.38 12.29
C ALA A 199 -1.44 9.09 11.87
N ILE A 200 -1.17 8.96 10.57
CA ILE A 200 0.17 8.71 10.04
C ILE A 200 1.14 9.84 10.39
N GLU A 201 0.74 11.11 10.24
CA GLU A 201 1.60 12.25 10.57
C GLU A 201 1.95 12.26 12.07
N ILE A 202 1.02 11.87 12.96
CA ILE A 202 1.30 11.70 14.40
C ILE A 202 2.23 10.50 14.65
N TYR A 203 2.04 9.39 13.94
CA TYR A 203 2.81 8.17 14.16
C TYR A 203 4.25 8.31 13.66
N THR A 204 4.50 9.05 12.60
CA THR A 204 5.85 9.21 12.00
C THR A 204 6.93 9.61 13.02
N PRO A 205 6.77 10.66 13.86
CA PRO A 205 7.75 10.96 14.90
C PRO A 205 7.84 9.89 15.99
N VAL A 206 6.73 9.21 16.34
CA VAL A 206 6.74 8.10 17.32
C VAL A 206 7.55 6.91 16.78
N TYR A 207 7.38 6.57 15.51
CA TYR A 207 8.21 5.61 14.78
C TYR A 207 9.68 5.99 14.86
N GLN A 208 9.99 7.23 14.51
CA GLN A 208 11.36 7.71 14.53
C GLN A 208 11.98 7.62 15.92
N LEU A 209 11.24 7.92 16.98
CA LEU A 209 11.74 7.87 18.35
C LEU A 209 12.02 6.44 18.82
N LEU A 210 11.13 5.49 18.47
CA LEU A 210 11.12 4.13 19.04
C LEU A 210 11.78 3.08 18.15
N LEU A 211 12.09 3.39 16.89
CA LEU A 211 12.89 2.54 16.00
C LEU A 211 14.35 2.95 15.99
N THR A 212 15.24 2.05 15.55
CA THR A 212 16.61 2.45 15.18
C THR A 212 16.57 3.38 13.97
N ASP A 213 17.63 4.17 13.76
CA ASP A 213 17.72 5.03 12.56
C ASP A 213 17.70 4.22 11.27
N ASN A 214 18.33 3.04 11.26
CA ASN A 214 18.30 2.13 10.12
C ASN A 214 16.89 1.61 9.84
N ASP A 215 16.13 1.25 10.88
CA ASP A 215 14.77 0.75 10.71
C ASP A 215 13.82 1.86 10.23
N PHE A 216 13.92 3.06 10.80
CA PHE A 216 13.13 4.20 10.37
C PHE A 216 13.46 4.63 8.93
N TRP A 217 14.75 4.65 8.58
CA TRP A 217 15.20 4.95 7.22
C TRP A 217 14.71 3.89 6.24
N ARG A 218 14.79 2.61 6.60
CA ARG A 218 14.29 1.49 5.79
C ARG A 218 12.78 1.59 5.57
N ALA A 219 12.00 1.80 6.63
CA ALA A 219 10.55 1.98 6.54
C ALA A 219 10.16 3.17 5.65
N SER A 220 10.88 4.29 5.73
CA SER A 220 10.59 5.46 4.89
C SER A 220 10.91 5.24 3.39
N ASN A 221 11.87 4.37 3.11
CA ASN A 221 12.31 4.05 1.74
C ASN A 221 11.65 2.80 1.17
N SER A 222 11.01 1.94 1.98
CA SER A 222 10.20 0.80 1.50
C SER A 222 9.11 1.28 0.54
N LEU A 223 8.54 2.46 0.79
CA LEU A 223 7.56 3.13 -0.07
C LEU A 223 8.03 3.27 -1.53
N GLN A 224 9.34 3.42 -1.78
CA GLN A 224 9.85 3.50 -3.16
C GLN A 224 9.67 2.19 -3.94
N LEU A 225 9.47 1.07 -3.25
CA LEU A 225 9.32 -0.23 -3.88
C LEU A 225 7.94 -0.42 -4.53
N ASP A 226 6.98 0.47 -4.31
CA ASP A 226 5.65 0.43 -4.97
C ASP A 226 5.78 0.38 -6.49
N GLU A 227 6.64 1.24 -7.04
CA GLU A 227 6.90 1.30 -8.47
C GLU A 227 7.58 0.01 -8.95
N THR A 228 8.52 -0.52 -8.15
CA THR A 228 9.23 -1.76 -8.47
C THR A 228 8.27 -2.96 -8.51
N VAL A 229 7.40 -3.08 -7.50
CA VAL A 229 6.36 -4.12 -7.38
C VAL A 229 5.41 -4.06 -8.57
N ALA A 230 4.95 -2.87 -8.91
CA ALA A 230 4.00 -2.73 -10.01
C ALA A 230 4.65 -2.92 -11.38
N ILE A 231 5.92 -2.57 -11.57
CA ILE A 231 6.69 -2.94 -12.78
C ILE A 231 6.75 -4.46 -12.92
N TYR A 232 6.89 -5.22 -11.83
CA TYR A 232 6.84 -6.68 -11.90
C TYR A 232 5.47 -7.19 -12.36
N ALA A 233 4.39 -6.68 -11.78
CA ALA A 233 3.03 -7.02 -12.21
C ALA A 233 2.78 -6.64 -13.68
N ALA A 234 3.18 -5.44 -14.10
CA ALA A 234 3.06 -4.98 -15.48
C ALA A 234 3.85 -5.85 -16.46
N LYS A 235 5.03 -6.35 -16.08
CA LYS A 235 5.81 -7.30 -16.91
C LYS A 235 5.12 -8.65 -17.05
N ILE A 236 4.56 -9.19 -15.96
CA ILE A 236 3.79 -10.45 -15.96
C ILE A 236 2.59 -10.32 -16.90
N LEU A 237 1.86 -9.21 -16.78
CA LEU A 237 0.58 -8.98 -17.48
C LEU A 237 0.74 -8.32 -18.86
N SER A 238 1.94 -7.83 -19.18
CA SER A 238 2.19 -7.02 -20.38
C SER A 238 1.25 -5.82 -20.52
N SER A 239 0.93 -5.18 -19.39
CA SER A 239 0.06 -3.99 -19.33
C SER A 239 0.79 -2.84 -18.63
N PRO A 240 1.62 -2.07 -19.36
CA PRO A 240 2.35 -0.94 -18.80
C PRO A 240 1.44 0.25 -18.49
N GLU A 241 0.22 0.32 -19.06
CA GLU A 241 -0.71 1.43 -18.85
C GLU A 241 -1.08 1.58 -17.37
N HIS A 242 -1.15 0.45 -16.65
CA HIS A 242 -1.47 0.41 -15.23
C HIS A 242 -0.41 1.08 -14.34
N LEU A 243 0.82 1.30 -14.85
CA LEU A 243 1.86 2.00 -14.12
C LEU A 243 1.55 3.49 -13.92
N VAL A 244 0.68 4.08 -14.75
CA VAL A 244 0.30 5.51 -14.65
C VAL A 244 -0.39 5.83 -13.31
N MET A 245 -1.06 4.83 -12.72
CA MET A 245 -1.79 4.96 -11.45
C MET A 245 -0.86 4.92 -10.22
N LEU A 246 0.43 4.67 -10.42
CA LEU A 246 1.38 4.56 -9.31
C LEU A 246 1.96 5.92 -8.94
N ASN A 247 2.17 6.06 -7.63
CA ASN A 247 2.42 7.35 -7.02
C ASN A 247 3.90 7.70 -6.88
N ASN A 248 4.78 6.69 -6.71
CA ASN A 248 6.23 6.90 -6.76
C ASN A 248 6.69 6.73 -8.21
N LYS A 249 7.34 7.76 -8.76
CA LYS A 249 7.82 7.81 -10.16
C LYS A 249 9.35 7.85 -10.27
N HIS A 250 10.05 7.70 -9.15
CA HIS A 250 11.50 7.87 -9.01
C HIS A 250 12.05 6.93 -7.91
N PRO A 251 12.07 5.60 -8.14
CA PRO A 251 12.31 4.63 -7.09
C PRO A 251 13.79 4.59 -6.66
N LEU A 252 14.67 5.11 -7.52
CA LEU A 252 16.11 5.22 -7.28
C LEU A 252 16.51 6.53 -6.58
N VAL A 253 15.55 7.39 -6.23
CA VAL A 253 15.79 8.65 -5.53
C VAL A 253 15.30 8.51 -4.09
N PRO A 254 16.19 8.32 -3.10
CA PRO A 254 15.80 8.38 -1.69
C PRO A 254 15.17 9.72 -1.37
N LEU A 255 14.04 9.70 -0.67
CA LEU A 255 13.29 10.92 -0.34
C LEU A 255 13.40 11.26 1.15
N SER A 256 13.21 12.54 1.45
CA SER A 256 13.16 13.04 2.83
C SER A 256 12.02 12.37 3.61
N THR A 257 12.32 12.01 4.86
CA THR A 257 11.33 11.47 5.82
C THR A 257 10.27 12.49 6.22
N LEU A 258 10.49 13.80 5.98
CA LEU A 258 9.52 14.87 6.27
C LEU A 258 8.26 14.81 5.40
N ARG A 259 8.30 14.07 4.29
CA ARG A 259 7.14 13.82 3.39
C ARG A 259 6.60 12.39 3.52
N ALA A 260 7.08 11.60 4.49
CA ALA A 260 6.70 10.20 4.64
C ALA A 260 5.18 10.03 4.82
N GLY A 261 4.51 10.92 5.56
CA GLY A 261 3.08 10.75 5.84
C GLY A 261 2.18 10.80 4.61
N HIS A 262 2.38 11.78 3.73
CA HIS A 262 1.65 11.83 2.46
C HIS A 262 1.99 10.63 1.54
N ARG A 263 3.25 10.21 1.50
CA ARG A 263 3.68 9.07 0.68
C ARG A 263 3.06 7.76 1.17
N LEU A 264 2.88 7.59 2.48
CA LEU A 264 2.26 6.39 3.04
C LEU A 264 0.76 6.31 2.69
N VAL A 265 0.04 7.44 2.62
CA VAL A 265 -1.34 7.47 2.09
C VAL A 265 -1.37 7.01 0.63
N LEU A 266 -0.45 7.55 -0.19
CA LEU A 266 -0.36 7.17 -1.60
C LEU A 266 0.06 5.71 -1.81
N HIS A 267 0.87 5.15 -0.91
CA HIS A 267 1.24 3.74 -0.88
C HIS A 267 0.04 2.82 -0.61
N GLY A 268 -0.82 3.20 0.34
CA GLY A 268 -2.08 2.50 0.57
C GLY A 268 -2.99 2.53 -0.67
N LEU A 269 -3.14 3.71 -1.28
CA LEU A 269 -4.00 3.91 -2.46
C LEU A 269 -3.51 3.11 -3.68
N SER A 270 -2.22 3.17 -3.98
CA SER A 270 -1.64 2.44 -5.12
C SER A 270 -1.78 0.92 -4.93
N THR A 271 -1.66 0.43 -3.69
CA THR A 271 -1.88 -0.98 -3.36
C THR A 271 -3.32 -1.41 -3.64
N GLU A 272 -4.31 -0.63 -3.19
CA GLU A 272 -5.73 -0.88 -3.48
C GLU A 272 -6.00 -0.89 -4.98
N MET A 273 -5.56 0.14 -5.70
CA MET A 273 -5.79 0.26 -7.15
C MET A 273 -5.15 -0.90 -7.92
N LEU A 274 -3.89 -1.25 -7.60
CA LEU A 274 -3.21 -2.37 -8.23
C LEU A 274 -3.93 -3.69 -7.94
N HIS A 275 -4.31 -3.95 -6.69
CA HIS A 275 -5.06 -5.16 -6.33
C HIS A 275 -6.39 -5.26 -7.08
N CYS A 276 -7.14 -4.16 -7.18
CA CYS A 276 -8.40 -4.12 -7.91
C CYS A 276 -8.22 -4.44 -9.40
N LEU A 277 -7.18 -3.92 -10.05
CA LEU A 277 -6.88 -4.25 -11.45
C LEU A 277 -6.55 -5.73 -11.62
N LEU A 278 -5.76 -6.29 -10.70
CA LEU A 278 -5.44 -7.72 -10.71
C LEU A 278 -6.70 -8.57 -10.53
N MET A 279 -7.61 -8.18 -9.64
CA MET A 279 -8.91 -8.84 -9.45
C MET A 279 -9.78 -8.78 -10.71
N ARG A 280 -9.90 -7.61 -11.37
CA ARG A 280 -10.67 -7.47 -12.62
C ARG A 280 -10.10 -8.33 -13.76
N MET A 281 -8.78 -8.48 -13.80
CA MET A 281 -8.11 -9.39 -14.73
C MET A 281 -8.37 -10.87 -14.38
N ALA A 282 -8.37 -11.21 -13.09
CA ALA A 282 -8.66 -12.56 -12.61
C ALA A 282 -10.12 -12.99 -12.90
N THR A 283 -11.08 -12.06 -12.80
CA THR A 283 -12.50 -12.32 -13.10
C THR A 283 -12.81 -12.30 -14.60
N GLY A 284 -11.86 -11.86 -15.45
CA GLY A 284 -12.04 -11.73 -16.90
C GLY A 284 -12.78 -10.47 -17.33
N GLU A 285 -13.06 -9.53 -16.43
CA GLU A 285 -13.62 -8.21 -16.76
C GLU A 285 -12.65 -7.40 -17.65
N THR A 286 -11.36 -7.50 -17.36
CA THR A 286 -10.30 -6.90 -18.18
C THR A 286 -9.56 -8.00 -18.96
N PRO A 287 -9.41 -7.87 -20.30
CA PRO A 287 -8.63 -8.82 -21.09
C PRO A 287 -7.17 -8.92 -20.62
N LEU A 288 -6.52 -10.06 -20.87
CA LEU A 288 -5.12 -10.32 -20.50
C LEU A 288 -4.19 -10.13 -21.72
N PRO A 289 -3.47 -8.99 -21.84
CA PRO A 289 -2.56 -8.76 -22.97
C PRO A 289 -1.40 -9.77 -23.00
N SER A 290 -0.93 -10.19 -21.82
CA SER A 290 0.15 -11.18 -21.69
C SER A 290 -0.15 -12.50 -22.38
N ARG A 291 -1.42 -12.93 -22.40
CA ARG A 291 -1.84 -14.19 -23.03
C ARG A 291 -1.54 -14.19 -24.52
N GLU A 292 -1.93 -13.13 -25.22
CA GLU A 292 -1.70 -13.00 -26.67
C GLU A 292 -0.22 -12.79 -27.01
N ILE A 293 0.50 -12.01 -26.21
CA ILE A 293 1.94 -11.78 -26.38
C ILE A 293 2.73 -13.07 -26.15
N ALA A 294 2.41 -13.83 -25.10
CA ALA A 294 3.08 -15.08 -24.79
C ALA A 294 2.82 -16.15 -25.86
N LYS A 295 1.58 -16.28 -26.37
CA LYS A 295 1.26 -17.15 -27.51
C LYS A 295 2.09 -16.79 -28.74
N THR A 296 2.19 -15.50 -29.06
CA THR A 296 2.97 -15.01 -30.21
C THR A 296 4.46 -15.36 -30.07
N ARG A 297 5.03 -15.20 -28.88
CA ARG A 297 6.44 -15.57 -28.61
C ARG A 297 6.67 -17.08 -28.70
N GLN A 298 5.75 -17.90 -28.19
CA GLN A 298 5.84 -19.36 -28.30
C GLN A 298 5.74 -19.82 -29.77
N ALA A 299 4.87 -19.18 -30.57
CA ALA A 299 4.75 -19.47 -32.00
C ALA A 299 6.03 -19.09 -32.77
N ALA A 300 6.64 -17.94 -32.47
CA ALA A 300 7.88 -17.49 -33.11
C ALA A 300 9.12 -18.30 -32.72
N GLY A 301 9.12 -18.96 -31.55
CA GLY A 301 10.22 -19.79 -31.05
C GLY A 301 10.19 -21.26 -31.51
N ARG A 302 9.13 -21.70 -32.22
CA ARG A 302 9.09 -23.06 -32.79
C ARG A 302 9.84 -23.05 -34.13
N PRO A 303 10.90 -23.86 -34.32
CA PRO A 303 11.48 -24.04 -35.65
C PRO A 303 10.38 -24.55 -36.59
N ALA A 304 10.33 -24.00 -37.80
CA ALA A 304 9.42 -24.50 -38.83
C ALA A 304 9.66 -26.00 -38.96
N GLN A 305 8.64 -26.82 -38.66
CA GLN A 305 8.68 -28.23 -38.99
C GLN A 305 8.80 -28.30 -40.51
N ALA A 306 10.02 -28.56 -40.99
CA ALA A 306 10.28 -28.86 -42.38
C ALA A 306 9.58 -30.19 -42.69
N GLY A 307 8.46 -30.10 -43.41
CA GLY A 307 7.88 -31.20 -44.17
C GLY A 307 8.58 -31.34 -45.51
#